data_AF-A0A0G0CPZ8-F1
#
_entry.id   AF-A0A0G0CPZ8-F1
#
_cell.length_a   1.000
_cell.length_b   1.000
_cell.length_c   1.000
_cell.angle_alpha   90.00
_cell.angle_beta   90.00
_cell.angle_gamma   90.00
#
_symmetry.space_group_name_H-M   'P 1'
#
loop_
_entity.id
_entity.type
_entity.pdbx_description
1 polymer ?
#
loop_
_entity_poly.entity_id
_entity_poly.type
_entity_poly.pdbx_seq_one_letter_code
_entity_poly.pdbx_strand_id
1 'polypeptide(L)'
;MRQLFLMLFILLFSMSCYSQTQITLTPDNMVLLRDEVSGDSVNKTQRKLLELSSKLPESEIIYLVLDSPGGSVYAGIDMINTFKLIPQKIHTITIFAASMTFMISQHGDKRFINNKGVMMGHRASGGFSGQFEVGEVESQLNLWKSIVKDMEEDVSKRMGISIKEYKEKIQNEMWLYDKNAVKENAADEVIQIKCSKELLNQRLEEQQTSGFFFFSSTKTVVYSGCPLLRKPIGEIKEIKKDTSNSEHLY
;
A
#
# COMPACT_ATOMS: atom_id res chain seq x y z
N MET A 1 56.76 -8.02 19.99
CA MET A 1 55.97 -6.76 20.08
C MET A 1 55.42 -6.24 18.74
N ARG A 2 55.77 -6.81 17.58
CA ARG A 2 55.33 -6.30 16.26
C ARG A 2 54.06 -6.96 15.69
N GLN A 3 53.59 -8.06 16.29
CA GLN A 3 52.34 -8.74 15.89
C GLN A 3 51.10 -8.30 16.71
N LEU A 4 51.29 -7.71 17.90
CA LEU A 4 50.17 -7.22 18.72
C LEU A 4 49.57 -5.91 18.17
N PHE A 5 50.35 -5.14 17.40
CA PHE A 5 49.90 -3.89 16.77
C PHE A 5 49.06 -4.12 15.50
N LEU A 6 49.17 -5.30 14.87
CA LEU A 6 48.43 -5.59 13.63
C LEU A 6 46.99 -6.07 13.93
N MET A 7 46.73 -6.68 15.08
CA MET A 7 45.36 -7.03 15.49
C MET A 7 44.55 -5.82 15.98
N LEU A 8 45.20 -4.77 16.49
CA LEU A 8 44.49 -3.56 16.92
C LEU A 8 44.00 -2.70 15.75
N PHE A 9 44.59 -2.86 14.56
CA PHE A 9 44.19 -2.13 13.35
C PHE A 9 42.97 -2.74 12.64
N ILE A 10 42.64 -4.01 12.94
CA ILE A 10 41.48 -4.72 12.35
C ILE A 10 40.21 -4.51 13.21
N LEU A 11 40.34 -4.09 14.47
CA LEU A 11 39.20 -3.74 15.34
C LEU A 11 38.63 -2.33 15.09
N LEU A 12 39.25 -1.55 14.21
CA LEU A 12 38.70 -0.30 13.65
C LEU A 12 37.91 -0.55 12.35
N PHE A 13 37.42 -1.77 12.13
CA PHE A 13 36.38 -2.03 11.13
C PHE A 13 35.07 -1.40 11.60
N SER A 14 34.98 -0.11 11.32
CA SER A 14 33.75 0.60 10.97
C SER A 14 32.50 0.09 11.70
N MET A 15 32.27 0.62 12.90
CA MET A 15 30.90 1.03 13.22
C MET A 15 30.54 2.17 12.26
N SER A 16 30.32 1.83 10.98
CA SER A 16 29.52 2.65 10.10
C SER A 16 28.14 2.64 10.73
N CYS A 17 27.87 3.67 11.52
CA CYS A 17 26.52 4.02 11.91
C CYS A 17 25.75 4.13 10.59
N TYR A 18 24.99 3.10 10.23
CA TYR A 18 24.17 3.08 9.03
C TYR A 18 23.12 4.18 9.23
N SER A 19 23.42 5.38 8.74
CA SER A 19 22.44 6.46 8.70
C SER A 19 21.43 6.07 7.65
N GLN A 20 20.32 5.49 8.10
CA GLN A 20 19.22 5.09 7.24
C GLN A 20 18.67 6.33 6.54
N THR A 21 18.43 6.25 5.23
CA THR A 21 17.85 7.35 4.45
C THR A 21 16.51 7.76 5.06
N GLN A 22 16.35 9.06 5.32
CA GLN A 22 15.13 9.60 5.92
C GLN A 22 14.34 10.37 4.88
N ILE A 23 13.04 10.04 4.73
CA ILE A 23 12.11 10.75 3.85
C ILE A 23 11.16 11.55 4.72
N THR A 24 11.04 12.86 4.45
CA THR A 24 10.07 13.72 5.13
C THR A 24 8.80 13.83 4.29
N LEU A 25 7.68 13.39 4.87
CA LEU A 25 6.35 13.47 4.26
C LEU A 25 5.65 14.77 4.66
N THR A 26 4.99 15.37 3.68
CA THR A 26 4.23 16.61 3.77
C THR A 26 2.85 16.41 3.13
N PRO A 27 1.86 17.25 3.42
CA PRO A 27 0.57 17.18 2.72
C PRO A 27 0.71 17.33 1.19
N ASP A 28 1.78 17.98 0.73
CA ASP A 28 2.01 18.34 -0.67
C ASP A 28 2.96 17.40 -1.41
N ASN A 29 3.30 16.24 -0.85
CA ASN A 29 4.14 15.27 -1.56
C ASN A 29 3.72 13.81 -1.36
N MET A 30 2.61 13.53 -0.66
CA MET A 30 2.22 12.16 -0.39
C MET A 30 0.72 11.90 -0.51
N VAL A 31 0.38 10.67 -0.87
CA VAL A 31 -0.98 10.14 -0.82
C VAL A 31 -0.94 8.79 -0.10
N LEU A 32 -1.90 8.55 0.78
CA LEU A 32 -2.01 7.32 1.55
C LEU A 32 -3.08 6.39 0.95
N LEU A 33 -2.68 5.16 0.64
CA LEU A 33 -3.59 4.04 0.43
C LEU A 33 -3.57 3.17 1.69
N ARG A 34 -4.65 3.29 2.47
CA ARG A 34 -4.84 2.57 3.73
C ARG A 34 -6.13 1.72 3.67
N ASP A 35 -6.13 0.66 4.46
CA ASP A 35 -7.22 -0.32 4.57
C ASP A 35 -7.38 -1.17 3.30
N GLU A 36 -8.46 -1.95 3.22
CA GLU A 36 -8.70 -2.88 2.12
C GLU A 36 -8.72 -2.17 0.76
N VAL A 37 -8.03 -2.74 -0.23
CA VAL A 37 -8.08 -2.32 -1.63
C VAL A 37 -9.47 -2.65 -2.20
N SER A 38 -10.33 -1.65 -2.19
CA SER A 38 -11.67 -1.66 -2.77
C SER A 38 -11.82 -0.53 -3.79
N GLY A 39 -12.89 -0.59 -4.61
CA GLY A 39 -13.21 0.48 -5.56
C GLY A 39 -13.28 1.86 -4.90
N ASP A 40 -13.86 1.95 -3.70
CA ASP A 40 -13.95 3.20 -2.94
C ASP A 40 -12.59 3.70 -2.45
N SER A 41 -11.77 2.81 -1.87
CA SER A 41 -10.43 3.17 -1.37
C SER A 41 -9.53 3.64 -2.53
N VAL A 42 -9.60 2.96 -3.67
CA VAL A 42 -8.81 3.27 -4.86
C VAL A 42 -9.31 4.56 -5.48
N ASN A 43 -10.61 4.75 -5.64
CA ASN A 43 -11.17 6.00 -6.17
C ASN A 43 -10.76 7.21 -5.31
N LYS A 44 -10.86 7.09 -3.97
CA LYS A 44 -10.39 8.13 -3.05
C LYS A 44 -8.90 8.43 -3.26
N THR A 45 -8.07 7.40 -3.37
CA THR A 45 -6.61 7.52 -3.55
C THR A 45 -6.27 8.15 -4.91
N GLN A 46 -6.88 7.68 -5.99
CA GLN A 46 -6.73 8.22 -7.34
C GLN A 46 -7.08 9.70 -7.40
N ARG A 47 -8.21 10.10 -6.80
CA ARG A 47 -8.62 11.51 -6.75
C ARG A 47 -7.59 12.38 -6.03
N LYS A 48 -7.05 11.92 -4.89
CA LYS A 48 -5.98 12.64 -4.18
C LYS A 48 -4.69 12.72 -5.00
N LEU A 49 -4.30 11.63 -5.67
CA LEU A 49 -3.12 11.62 -6.54
C LEU A 49 -3.24 12.62 -7.69
N LEU A 50 -4.37 12.62 -8.39
CA LEU A 50 -4.63 13.55 -9.49
C LEU A 50 -4.70 15.00 -9.01
N GLU A 51 -5.36 15.25 -7.87
CA GLU A 51 -5.40 16.58 -7.27
C GLU A 51 -4.00 17.07 -6.92
N LEU A 52 -3.19 16.23 -6.26
CA LEU A 52 -1.82 16.58 -5.88
C LEU A 52 -0.95 16.82 -7.12
N SER A 53 -1.00 15.91 -8.09
CA SER A 53 -0.29 16.00 -9.36
C SER A 53 -0.61 17.28 -10.12
N SER A 54 -1.87 17.74 -10.11
CA SER A 54 -2.30 18.97 -10.79
C SER A 54 -1.64 20.25 -10.26
N LYS A 55 -1.08 20.21 -9.04
CA LYS A 55 -0.47 21.35 -8.35
C LYS A 55 1.06 21.32 -8.37
N LEU A 56 1.67 20.20 -8.78
CA LEU A 56 3.11 19.98 -8.72
C LEU A 56 3.75 20.07 -10.12
N PRO A 57 4.96 20.63 -10.23
CA PRO A 57 5.79 20.47 -11.44
C PRO A 57 6.05 18.99 -11.76
N GLU A 58 6.28 18.65 -13.03
CA GLU A 58 6.60 17.27 -13.45
C GLU A 58 7.90 16.73 -12.83
N SER A 59 8.82 17.62 -12.46
CA SER A 59 10.10 17.26 -11.83
C SER A 59 9.97 16.81 -10.38
N GLU A 60 8.84 17.09 -9.72
CA GLU A 60 8.61 16.69 -8.33
C GLU A 60 8.31 15.20 -8.21
N ILE A 61 8.49 14.67 -6.99
CA ILE A 61 8.21 13.28 -6.65
C ILE A 61 6.97 13.19 -5.78
N ILE A 62 6.06 12.28 -6.13
CA ILE A 62 4.92 11.94 -5.30
C ILE A 62 5.18 10.61 -4.58
N TYR A 63 4.97 10.59 -3.27
CA TYR A 63 5.07 9.39 -2.45
C TYR A 63 3.70 8.74 -2.26
N LEU A 64 3.49 7.57 -2.85
CA LEU A 64 2.34 6.72 -2.54
C LEU A 64 2.68 5.85 -1.33
N VAL A 65 2.14 6.20 -0.18
CA VAL A 65 2.33 5.45 1.08
C VAL A 65 1.30 4.33 1.16
N LEU A 66 1.78 3.11 1.42
CA LEU A 66 0.99 1.88 1.40
C LEU A 66 0.89 1.29 2.82
N ASP A 67 -0.34 1.19 3.33
CA ASP A 67 -0.66 0.59 4.64
C ASP A 67 -1.95 -0.22 4.54
N SER A 68 -1.90 -1.32 3.79
CA SER A 68 -3.08 -2.07 3.36
C SER A 68 -2.84 -3.58 3.27
N PRO A 69 -3.83 -4.42 3.66
CA PRO A 69 -3.78 -5.87 3.51
C PRO A 69 -4.01 -6.36 2.07
N GLY A 70 -4.24 -5.47 1.11
CA GLY A 70 -4.68 -5.82 -0.23
C GLY A 70 -6.19 -5.87 -0.32
N GLY A 71 -6.73 -6.57 -1.33
CA GLY A 71 -8.17 -6.61 -1.60
C GLY A 71 -8.45 -6.99 -3.06
N SER A 72 -9.42 -6.31 -3.67
CA SER A 72 -9.87 -6.53 -5.04
C SER A 72 -8.75 -6.37 -6.07
N VAL A 73 -8.54 -7.41 -6.87
CA VAL A 73 -7.57 -7.42 -7.97
C VAL A 73 -7.90 -6.33 -9.00
N TYR A 74 -9.18 -6.20 -9.38
CA TYR A 74 -9.60 -5.17 -10.34
C TYR A 74 -9.35 -3.76 -9.82
N ALA A 75 -9.72 -3.46 -8.57
CA ALA A 75 -9.45 -2.14 -7.99
C ALA A 75 -7.94 -1.87 -7.94
N GLY A 76 -7.12 -2.88 -7.65
CA GLY A 76 -5.68 -2.74 -7.71
C GLY A 76 -5.13 -2.46 -9.11
N ILE A 77 -5.69 -3.08 -10.15
CA ILE A 77 -5.35 -2.79 -11.55
C ILE A 77 -5.71 -1.36 -11.91
N ASP A 78 -6.87 -0.85 -11.48
CA ASP A 78 -7.25 0.54 -11.69
C ASP A 78 -6.25 1.51 -11.02
N MET A 79 -5.80 1.16 -9.82
CA MET A 79 -4.75 1.91 -9.13
C MET A 79 -3.45 1.89 -9.92
N ILE A 80 -3.00 0.74 -10.40
CA ILE A 80 -1.77 0.61 -11.22
C ILE A 80 -1.88 1.42 -12.52
N ASN A 81 -3.02 1.35 -13.21
CA ASN A 81 -3.25 2.12 -14.44
C ASN A 81 -3.17 3.63 -14.21
N THR A 82 -3.47 4.10 -12.99
CA THR A 82 -3.38 5.51 -12.64
C THR A 82 -1.94 6.02 -12.71
N PHE A 83 -0.92 5.18 -12.51
CA PHE A 83 0.48 5.60 -12.54
C PHE A 83 0.85 6.16 -13.93
N LYS A 84 0.22 5.63 -14.99
CA LYS A 84 0.43 6.10 -16.38
C LYS A 84 -0.21 7.48 -16.65
N LEU A 85 -1.12 7.92 -15.78
CA LEU A 85 -1.82 9.20 -15.91
C LEU A 85 -1.12 10.34 -15.15
N ILE A 86 -0.18 10.01 -14.27
CA ILE A 86 0.54 10.97 -13.45
C ILE A 86 1.88 11.28 -14.14
N PRO A 87 2.17 12.55 -14.48
CA PRO A 87 3.42 12.91 -15.15
C PRO A 87 4.64 12.89 -14.20
N GLN A 88 4.42 13.10 -12.90
CA GLN A 88 5.46 12.98 -11.87
C GLN A 88 5.85 11.53 -11.63
N LYS A 89 7.10 11.31 -11.19
CA LYS A 89 7.51 10.00 -10.67
C LYS A 89 6.72 9.66 -9.41
N ILE A 90 6.23 8.43 -9.35
CA ILE A 90 5.56 7.88 -8.17
C ILE A 90 6.52 6.95 -7.45
N HIS A 91 6.93 7.34 -6.25
CA HIS A 91 7.70 6.48 -5.36
C HIS A 91 6.74 5.81 -4.38
N THR A 92 6.80 4.48 -4.25
CA THR A 92 5.98 3.76 -3.27
C THR A 92 6.73 3.67 -1.95
N ILE A 93 6.03 3.84 -0.82
CA ILE A 93 6.59 3.63 0.52
C ILE A 93 5.72 2.61 1.26
N THR A 94 6.27 1.45 1.56
CA THR A 94 5.54 0.41 2.28
C THR A 94 5.70 0.55 3.80
N ILE A 95 4.57 0.73 4.49
CA ILE A 95 4.41 0.44 5.92
C ILE A 95 3.93 -1.01 6.07
N PHE A 96 2.82 -1.34 5.39
CA PHE A 96 2.28 -2.70 5.28
C PHE A 96 1.67 -2.86 3.88
N ALA A 97 2.17 -3.80 3.10
CA ALA A 97 1.69 -4.05 1.75
C ALA A 97 1.55 -5.55 1.51
N ALA A 98 0.34 -6.08 1.67
CA ALA A 98 0.04 -7.49 1.40
C ALA A 98 -0.83 -7.65 0.15
N SER A 99 -0.73 -8.81 -0.51
CA SER A 99 -1.61 -9.19 -1.62
C SER A 99 -1.62 -8.12 -2.73
N MET A 100 -2.78 -7.56 -3.08
CA MET A 100 -2.89 -6.54 -4.13
C MET A 100 -2.06 -5.29 -3.83
N THR A 101 -1.86 -4.92 -2.56
CA THR A 101 -1.03 -3.76 -2.20
C THR A 101 0.45 -4.03 -2.42
N PHE A 102 0.90 -5.28 -2.25
CA PHE A 102 2.24 -5.69 -2.68
C PHE A 102 2.39 -5.50 -4.19
N MET A 103 1.43 -5.96 -4.99
CA MET A 103 1.46 -5.77 -6.45
C MET A 103 1.51 -4.28 -6.86
N ILE A 104 0.69 -3.42 -6.24
CA ILE A 104 0.72 -1.96 -6.47
C ILE A 104 2.11 -1.39 -6.15
N SER A 105 2.73 -1.82 -5.05
CA SER A 105 4.06 -1.34 -4.66
C SER A 105 5.12 -1.53 -5.75
N GLN A 106 5.01 -2.61 -6.54
CA GLN A 106 5.97 -2.98 -7.57
C GLN A 106 5.95 -2.08 -8.81
N HIS A 107 4.91 -1.25 -8.96
CA HIS A 107 4.72 -0.37 -10.11
C HIS A 107 5.26 1.05 -9.90
N GLY A 108 5.74 1.38 -8.69
CA GLY A 108 6.41 2.66 -8.44
C GLY A 108 7.75 2.74 -9.17
N ASP A 109 8.13 3.96 -9.58
CA ASP A 109 9.45 4.24 -10.16
C ASP A 109 10.57 3.80 -9.22
N LYS A 110 10.40 4.08 -7.92
CA LYS A 110 11.23 3.59 -6.83
C LYS A 110 10.36 2.99 -5.72
N ARG A 111 10.79 1.86 -5.17
CA ARG A 111 10.08 1.05 -4.18
C ARG A 111 10.80 1.16 -2.83
N PHE A 112 10.24 1.89 -1.89
CA PHE A 112 10.79 2.00 -0.55
C PHE A 112 10.02 1.12 0.43
N ILE A 113 10.72 0.63 1.44
CA ILE A 113 10.09 0.02 2.62
C ILE A 113 10.49 0.83 3.86
N ASN A 114 9.53 1.20 4.69
CA ASN A 114 9.82 1.85 5.95
C ASN A 114 10.60 0.90 6.87
N ASN A 115 11.36 1.44 7.82
CA ASN A 115 11.95 0.64 8.89
C ASN A 115 10.84 -0.17 9.58
N LYS A 116 11.04 -1.47 9.74
CA LYS A 116 10.00 -2.37 10.27
C LYS A 116 8.73 -2.47 9.42
N GLY A 117 8.80 -2.10 8.14
CA GLY A 117 7.72 -2.33 7.18
C GLY A 117 7.59 -3.82 6.82
N VAL A 118 6.42 -4.21 6.33
CA VAL A 118 6.11 -5.58 5.93
C VAL A 118 5.55 -5.60 4.51
N MET A 119 6.07 -6.50 3.70
CA MET A 119 5.52 -6.88 2.41
C MET A 119 5.07 -8.34 2.43
N MET A 120 3.97 -8.64 1.74
CA MET A 120 3.52 -10.01 1.54
C MET A 120 3.03 -10.23 0.11
N GLY A 121 3.66 -11.15 -0.61
CA GLY A 121 3.18 -11.68 -1.89
C GLY A 121 2.59 -13.07 -1.71
N HIS A 122 1.47 -13.37 -2.33
CA HIS A 122 0.85 -14.70 -2.34
C HIS A 122 0.16 -14.94 -3.68
N ARG A 123 -0.21 -16.19 -3.94
CA ARG A 123 -1.01 -16.56 -5.11
C ARG A 123 -2.37 -15.83 -5.10
N ALA A 124 -2.80 -15.37 -6.27
CA ALA A 124 -4.15 -14.82 -6.40
C ALA A 124 -5.19 -15.91 -6.07
N SER A 125 -6.25 -15.51 -5.37
CA SER A 125 -7.40 -16.34 -5.06
C SER A 125 -8.69 -15.62 -5.46
N GLY A 126 -9.66 -16.35 -5.97
CA GLY A 126 -10.95 -15.79 -6.35
C GLY A 126 -11.98 -16.88 -6.60
N GLY A 127 -13.24 -16.47 -6.77
CA GLY A 127 -14.34 -17.33 -7.15
C GLY A 127 -15.24 -16.61 -8.15
N PHE A 128 -15.85 -17.38 -9.03
CA PHE A 128 -16.85 -16.92 -9.99
C PHE A 128 -17.88 -18.03 -10.18
N SER A 129 -19.10 -17.63 -10.55
CA SER A 129 -20.22 -18.53 -10.84
C SER A 129 -20.66 -18.33 -12.28
N GLY A 130 -21.34 -19.32 -12.84
CA GLY A 130 -21.94 -19.24 -14.16
C GLY A 130 -23.04 -20.27 -14.34
N GLN A 131 -23.69 -20.22 -15.50
CA GLN A 131 -24.67 -21.19 -15.95
C GLN A 131 -24.06 -22.61 -16.08
N PHE A 132 -24.92 -23.64 -16.02
CA PHE A 132 -24.49 -25.02 -16.22
C PHE A 132 -24.21 -25.34 -17.70
N GLU A 133 -24.75 -24.52 -18.60
CA GLU A 133 -24.39 -24.46 -20.00
C GLU A 133 -22.87 -24.19 -20.15
N VAL A 134 -22.24 -24.95 -21.05
CA VAL A 134 -20.79 -24.93 -21.22
C VAL A 134 -20.31 -23.55 -21.69
N GLY A 135 -19.29 -23.00 -21.04
CA GLY A 135 -18.51 -21.86 -21.55
C GLY A 135 -18.41 -20.65 -20.62
N GLU A 136 -19.41 -20.37 -19.79
CA GLU A 136 -19.40 -19.15 -18.95
C GLU A 136 -18.30 -19.21 -17.87
N VAL A 137 -18.20 -20.36 -17.19
CA VAL A 137 -17.18 -20.61 -16.15
C VAL A 137 -15.78 -20.66 -16.79
N GLU A 138 -15.64 -21.34 -17.93
CA GLU A 138 -14.37 -21.43 -18.66
C GLU A 138 -13.89 -20.07 -19.16
N SER A 139 -14.80 -19.24 -19.67
CA SER A 139 -14.51 -17.89 -20.15
C SER A 139 -13.96 -17.01 -19.02
N GLN A 140 -14.65 -16.98 -17.87
CA GLN A 140 -14.19 -16.23 -16.70
C GLN A 140 -12.85 -16.74 -16.17
N LEU A 141 -12.66 -18.07 -16.11
CA LEU A 141 -11.37 -18.66 -15.69
C LEU A 141 -10.22 -18.23 -16.61
N ASN A 142 -10.44 -18.23 -17.93
CA ASN A 142 -9.41 -17.86 -18.90
C ASN A 142 -9.02 -16.39 -18.81
N LEU A 143 -10.00 -15.51 -18.59
CA LEU A 143 -9.76 -14.09 -18.32
C LEU A 143 -8.86 -13.93 -17.08
N TRP A 144 -9.25 -14.54 -15.96
CA TRP A 144 -8.51 -14.41 -14.71
C TRP A 144 -7.11 -15.02 -14.77
N LYS A 145 -6.95 -16.17 -15.44
CA LYS A 145 -5.62 -16.74 -15.71
C LYS A 145 -4.73 -15.77 -16.48
N SER A 146 -5.29 -15.05 -17.45
CA SER A 146 -4.54 -14.09 -18.27
C SER A 146 -4.11 -12.88 -17.44
N ILE A 147 -5.03 -12.30 -16.68
CA ILE A 147 -4.75 -11.17 -15.78
C ILE A 147 -3.68 -11.53 -14.75
N VAL A 148 -3.87 -12.64 -14.02
CA VAL A 148 -2.93 -13.06 -12.97
C VAL A 148 -1.56 -13.35 -13.55
N LYS A 149 -1.50 -14.03 -14.70
CA LYS A 149 -0.23 -14.32 -15.37
C LYS A 149 0.54 -13.03 -15.71
N ASP A 150 -0.13 -12.04 -16.29
CA ASP A 150 0.48 -10.76 -16.66
C ASP A 150 1.07 -10.04 -15.43
N MET A 151 0.29 -9.96 -14.34
CA MET A 151 0.73 -9.35 -13.08
C MET A 151 1.92 -10.08 -12.45
N GLU A 152 1.91 -11.42 -12.45
CA GLU A 152 3.03 -12.23 -11.94
C GLU A 152 4.29 -12.03 -12.80
N GLU A 153 4.14 -11.91 -14.12
CA GLU A 153 5.24 -11.61 -15.02
C GLU A 153 5.85 -10.24 -14.75
N ASP A 154 5.04 -9.20 -14.57
CA ASP A 154 5.51 -7.85 -14.24
C ASP A 154 6.31 -7.81 -12.94
N VAL A 155 5.80 -8.44 -11.88
CA VAL A 155 6.51 -8.50 -10.61
C VAL A 155 7.79 -9.33 -10.71
N SER A 156 7.75 -10.49 -11.39
CA SER A 156 8.95 -11.32 -11.56
C SER A 156 10.07 -10.57 -12.30
N LYS A 157 9.73 -9.84 -13.37
CA LYS A 157 10.65 -8.97 -14.11
C LYS A 157 11.21 -7.87 -13.21
N ARG A 158 10.35 -7.20 -12.44
CA ARG A 158 10.75 -6.12 -11.51
C ARG A 158 11.67 -6.63 -10.40
N MET A 159 11.42 -7.83 -9.87
CA MET A 159 12.28 -8.51 -8.89
C MET A 159 13.54 -9.14 -9.51
N GLY A 160 13.64 -9.21 -10.83
CA GLY A 160 14.82 -9.76 -11.52
C GLY A 160 14.96 -11.28 -11.39
N ILE A 161 13.85 -11.99 -11.19
CA ILE A 161 13.82 -13.46 -11.06
C ILE A 161 12.94 -14.07 -12.14
N SER A 162 13.11 -15.37 -12.40
CA SER A 162 12.25 -16.06 -13.38
C SER A 162 10.80 -16.16 -12.88
N ILE A 163 9.84 -16.19 -13.79
CA ILE A 163 8.42 -16.41 -13.44
C ILE A 163 8.20 -17.71 -12.65
N LYS A 164 9.00 -18.75 -12.93
CA LYS A 164 8.96 -20.02 -12.21
C LYS A 164 9.38 -19.83 -10.75
N GLU A 165 10.51 -19.17 -10.52
CA GLU A 165 11.02 -18.88 -9.18
C GLU A 165 10.06 -17.99 -8.39
N TYR A 166 9.48 -16.96 -9.03
CA TYR A 166 8.48 -16.11 -8.39
C TYR A 166 7.27 -16.92 -7.91
N LYS A 167 6.74 -17.81 -8.76
CA LYS A 167 5.61 -18.70 -8.42
C LYS A 167 5.91 -19.62 -7.25
N GLU A 168 7.12 -20.16 -7.20
CA GLU A 168 7.58 -20.99 -6.08
C GLU A 168 7.65 -20.17 -4.77
N LYS A 169 8.17 -18.93 -4.82
CA LYS A 169 8.24 -18.04 -3.65
C LYS A 169 6.85 -17.70 -3.08
N ILE A 170 5.87 -17.41 -3.92
CA ILE A 170 4.53 -16.97 -3.46
C ILE A 170 3.57 -18.14 -3.15
N GLN A 171 3.96 -19.39 -3.44
CA GLN A 171 3.11 -20.57 -3.27
C GLN A 171 2.57 -20.71 -1.85
N ASN A 172 3.42 -20.46 -0.85
CA ASN A 172 3.11 -20.54 0.58
C ASN A 172 3.18 -19.17 1.27
N GLU A 173 2.91 -18.10 0.53
CA GLU A 173 3.10 -16.71 0.95
C GLU A 173 4.57 -16.32 1.18
N MET A 174 5.00 -15.26 0.51
CA MET A 174 6.30 -14.63 0.66
C MET A 174 6.18 -13.43 1.61
N TRP A 175 6.50 -13.64 2.88
CA TRP A 175 6.52 -12.57 3.89
C TRP A 175 7.92 -11.97 4.01
N LEU A 176 8.02 -10.66 3.77
CA LEU A 176 9.28 -9.92 3.79
C LEU A 176 9.18 -8.79 4.82
N TYR A 177 10.12 -8.80 5.77
CA TYR A 177 10.22 -7.78 6.81
C TYR A 177 11.46 -6.93 6.61
N ASP A 178 11.28 -5.60 6.63
CA ASP A 178 12.37 -4.63 6.67
C ASP A 178 13.42 -4.88 5.57
N LYS A 179 14.70 -5.01 5.91
CA LYS A 179 15.81 -5.24 4.96
C LYS A 179 15.68 -6.51 4.11
N ASN A 180 14.89 -7.50 4.52
CA ASN A 180 14.69 -8.70 3.70
C ASN A 180 13.95 -8.38 2.40
N ALA A 181 13.08 -7.36 2.39
CA ALA A 181 12.42 -6.92 1.16
C ALA A 181 13.43 -6.40 0.13
N VAL A 182 14.47 -5.68 0.57
CA VAL A 182 15.55 -5.22 -0.31
C VAL A 182 16.45 -6.38 -0.75
N LYS A 183 16.74 -7.31 0.17
CA LYS A 183 17.57 -8.49 -0.12
C LYS A 183 16.95 -9.41 -1.18
N GLU A 184 15.63 -9.51 -1.19
CA GLU A 184 14.84 -10.27 -2.17
C GLU A 184 14.42 -9.43 -3.39
N ASN A 185 14.93 -8.19 -3.51
CA ASN A 185 14.60 -7.26 -4.59
C ASN A 185 13.10 -6.95 -4.77
N ALA A 186 12.33 -7.07 -3.69
CA ALA A 186 10.93 -6.63 -3.59
C ALA A 186 10.81 -5.13 -3.28
N ALA A 187 11.84 -4.54 -2.70
CA ALA A 187 12.01 -3.11 -2.49
C ALA A 187 13.43 -2.68 -2.91
N ASP A 188 13.63 -1.41 -3.22
CA ASP A 188 14.91 -0.85 -3.65
C ASP A 188 15.74 -0.35 -2.46
N GLU A 189 15.08 0.17 -1.41
CA GLU A 189 15.78 0.77 -0.27
C GLU A 189 14.91 0.78 1.01
N VAL A 190 15.56 0.58 2.16
CA VAL A 190 14.91 0.74 3.47
C VAL A 190 15.07 2.19 3.92
N ILE A 191 13.96 2.85 4.29
CA ILE A 191 13.95 4.26 4.70
C ILE A 191 13.30 4.45 6.07
N GLN A 192 13.53 5.59 6.69
CA GLN A 192 12.79 6.04 7.85
C GLN A 192 11.83 7.16 7.45
N ILE A 193 10.54 6.97 7.71
CA ILE A 193 9.53 8.03 7.52
C ILE A 193 9.64 9.05 8.65
N LYS A 194 9.65 10.33 8.27
CA LYS A 194 9.43 11.47 9.16
C LYS A 194 8.21 12.25 8.68
N CYS A 195 7.28 12.58 9.57
CA CYS A 195 6.15 13.46 9.23
C CYS A 195 6.51 14.92 9.54
N SER A 196 6.19 15.82 8.62
CA SER A 196 6.24 17.27 8.86
C SER A 196 5.25 17.71 9.95
N LYS A 197 5.45 18.91 10.52
CA LYS A 197 4.56 19.42 11.56
C LYS A 197 3.16 19.68 11.01
N GLU A 198 3.10 20.14 9.77
CA GLU A 198 1.89 20.41 9.00
C GLU A 198 1.08 19.12 8.84
N LEU A 199 1.74 18.03 8.42
CA LEU A 199 1.09 16.72 8.26
C LEU A 199 0.63 16.12 9.60
N LEU A 200 1.42 16.30 10.68
CA LEU A 200 1.05 15.83 12.02
C LEU A 200 -0.19 16.54 12.56
N ASN A 201 -0.28 17.86 12.31
CA ASN A 201 -1.37 18.70 12.78
C ASN A 201 -2.63 18.66 11.89
N GLN A 202 -2.52 18.08 10.69
CA GLN A 202 -3.67 17.90 9.80
C GLN A 202 -4.71 17.00 10.47
N ARG A 203 -5.96 17.45 10.44
CA ARG A 203 -7.13 16.73 10.98
C ARG A 203 -7.94 16.17 9.83
N LEU A 204 -7.92 14.86 9.67
CA LEU A 204 -8.70 14.14 8.66
C LEU A 204 -9.95 13.55 9.34
N GLU A 205 -11.12 13.99 8.92
CA GLU A 205 -12.39 13.50 9.44
C GLU A 205 -12.88 12.31 8.63
N GLU A 206 -13.29 11.25 9.32
CA GLU A 206 -13.84 10.05 8.71
C GLU A 206 -15.09 9.60 9.47
N GLN A 207 -16.14 9.22 8.74
CA GLN A 207 -17.35 8.67 9.34
C GLN A 207 -17.18 7.16 9.54
N GLN A 208 -17.27 6.73 10.80
CA GLN A 208 -17.33 5.32 11.17
C GLN A 208 -18.75 4.94 11.53
N THR A 209 -19.32 4.04 10.75
CA THR A 209 -20.62 3.45 11.03
C THR A 209 -20.40 2.11 11.72
N SER A 210 -20.85 2.01 12.97
CA SER A 210 -20.90 0.77 13.73
C SER A 210 -22.35 0.41 13.96
N GLY A 211 -22.74 -0.81 13.59
CA GLY A 211 -24.11 -1.26 13.74
C GLY A 211 -24.26 -2.76 13.69
N PHE A 212 -25.38 -3.24 14.24
CA PHE A 212 -25.79 -4.63 14.18
C PHE A 212 -27.26 -4.66 13.75
N PHE A 213 -27.52 -5.36 12.63
CA PHE A 213 -28.83 -5.33 11.94
C PHE A 213 -29.32 -3.89 11.68
N PHE A 214 -30.50 -3.54 12.20
CA PHE A 214 -31.16 -2.25 11.98
C PHE A 214 -30.66 -1.14 12.90
N PHE A 215 -29.82 -1.45 13.89
CA PHE A 215 -29.23 -0.46 14.76
C PHE A 215 -27.86 -0.07 14.22
N SER A 216 -27.78 1.09 13.58
CA SER A 216 -26.51 1.70 13.19
C SER A 216 -26.28 3.00 13.94
N SER A 217 -25.02 3.25 14.30
CA SER A 217 -24.55 4.50 14.85
C SER A 217 -23.39 4.97 14.00
N THR A 218 -23.44 6.23 13.56
CA THR A 218 -22.34 6.85 12.84
C THR A 218 -21.64 7.81 13.78
N LYS A 219 -20.32 7.76 13.83
CA LYS A 219 -19.48 8.71 14.56
C LYS A 219 -18.46 9.29 13.61
N THR A 220 -18.15 10.57 13.77
CA THR A 220 -17.05 11.18 13.04
C THR A 220 -15.80 11.07 13.89
N VAL A 221 -14.80 10.33 13.41
CA VAL A 221 -13.49 10.19 14.05
C VAL A 221 -12.49 11.09 13.35
N VAL A 222 -11.51 11.58 14.09
CA VAL A 222 -10.45 12.45 13.56
C VAL A 222 -9.13 11.71 13.59
N TYR A 223 -8.46 11.67 12.45
CA TYR A 223 -7.12 11.11 12.28
C TYR A 223 -6.09 12.22 12.04
N SER A 224 -4.83 11.92 12.36
CA SER A 224 -3.69 12.71 11.90
C SER A 224 -3.42 12.42 10.43
N GLY A 225 -2.91 13.39 9.68
CA GLY A 225 -2.42 13.16 8.32
C GLY A 225 -1.17 12.27 8.25
N CYS A 226 -0.46 12.07 9.37
CA CYS A 226 0.75 11.26 9.39
C CYS A 226 0.43 9.77 9.25
N PRO A 227 0.94 9.07 8.22
CA PRO A 227 0.61 7.66 7.97
C PRO A 227 1.16 6.71 9.04
N LEU A 228 2.08 7.14 9.90
CA LEU A 228 2.55 6.31 11.02
C LEU A 228 1.56 6.24 12.18
N LEU A 229 0.56 7.14 12.23
CA LEU A 229 -0.47 7.17 13.26
C LEU A 229 -1.73 6.48 12.74
N ARG A 230 -2.02 5.30 13.28
CA ARG A 230 -3.18 4.47 12.87
C ARG A 230 -4.43 4.69 13.71
N LYS A 231 -4.29 5.23 14.92
CA LYS A 231 -5.42 5.43 15.83
C LYS A 231 -6.00 6.83 15.65
N PRO A 232 -7.33 7.00 15.83
CA PRO A 232 -7.92 8.32 15.93
C PRO A 232 -7.23 9.16 17.01
N ILE A 233 -7.07 10.45 16.73
CA ILE A 233 -6.56 11.46 17.68
C ILE A 233 -7.70 12.22 18.38
N GLY A 234 -8.96 11.96 17.97
CA GLY A 234 -10.15 12.51 18.60
C GLY A 234 -11.44 11.94 17.99
N GLU A 235 -12.56 12.24 18.64
CA GLU A 235 -13.91 11.88 18.18
C GLU A 235 -14.80 13.14 18.21
N ILE A 236 -15.57 13.35 17.15
CA ILE A 236 -16.65 14.34 17.08
C ILE A 236 -17.95 13.55 17.21
N LYS A 237 -18.69 13.76 18.30
CA LYS A 237 -20.00 13.14 18.49
C LYS A 237 -21.01 13.78 17.55
N GLU A 238 -21.62 13.00 16.66
CA GLU A 238 -22.77 13.45 15.85
C GLU A 238 -24.04 12.61 16.11
N ILE A 239 -25.17 13.24 15.78
CA ILE A 239 -26.53 13.05 16.33
C ILE A 239 -27.14 11.70 15.91
N LYS A 240 -27.76 10.98 16.87
CA LYS A 240 -28.58 9.78 16.59
C LYS A 240 -29.65 10.12 15.56
N LYS A 241 -29.60 9.52 14.37
CA LYS A 241 -30.72 9.53 13.44
C LYS A 241 -31.64 8.36 13.81
N ASP A 242 -32.71 8.67 14.51
CA ASP A 242 -33.76 7.69 14.84
C ASP A 242 -34.57 7.42 13.57
N THR A 243 -34.36 6.26 12.94
CA THR A 243 -35.12 5.84 11.75
C THR A 243 -36.39 5.06 12.12
N SER A 244 -36.88 5.18 13.36
CA SER A 244 -38.16 4.56 13.77
C SER A 244 -39.41 5.22 13.18
N ASN A 245 -39.30 6.39 12.53
CA ASN A 245 -40.42 7.02 11.81
C ASN A 245 -40.27 6.88 10.28
N SER A 246 -40.41 5.65 9.77
CA SER A 246 -40.99 5.44 8.45
C SER A 246 -42.47 5.08 8.64
N GLU A 247 -43.27 6.05 9.09
CA GLU A 247 -44.72 5.96 8.94
C GLU A 247 -45.06 6.02 7.45
N HIS A 248 -45.87 5.04 7.05
CA HIS A 248 -46.59 4.94 5.80
C HIS A 248 -47.03 6.29 5.22
N LEU A 249 -46.53 6.61 4.02
CA LEU A 249 -47.22 7.50 3.09
C LEU A 249 -47.11 6.91 1.68
N TYR A 250 -48.23 6.30 1.28
CA TYR A 250 -48.75 5.88 -0.04
C TYR A 250 -47.78 5.59 -1.18
#